data_AF-A0A953B7H7-F1
#
_entry.id   AF-A0A953B7H7-F1
#
_cell.length_a   1.000
_cell.length_b   1.000
_cell.length_c   1.000
_cell.angle_alpha   90.00
_cell.angle_beta   90.00
_cell.angle_gamma   90.00
#
_symmetry.space_group_name_H-M   'P 1'
#
loop_
_entity.id
_entity.type
_entity.pdbx_description
1 polymer ?
#
loop_
_entity_poly.entity_id
_entity_poly.type
_entity_poly.pdbx_seq_one_letter_code
_entity_poly.pdbx_strand_id
1 'polypeptide(L)'
;MQMLSITSLATLPLIIMVALGSSSAIAEVRQVDVLITVVKDRIVALPGAGSPVEEPLGVNETIVTTAAQGPAGFAQTTRRLLGFSSGLRRWTEVQLGIEEHIERHHMSPRLLIVQTNRRVHGFQESRGHWFSEALGPNETVKQLKGRTHVIVAITSERALAFSAFTGGFFAVRWSANEQMQSIDQTNDVTVIRTTTRQLTFRSQTGGWTELR
;
A
#
# COMPACT_ATOMS: atom_id res chain seq x y z
N MET A 1 -21.20 -78.02 -55.08
CA MET A 1 -22.38 -77.13 -55.06
C MET A 1 -22.06 -75.97 -54.14
N GLN A 2 -22.26 -74.75 -54.63
CA GLN A 2 -21.82 -73.47 -54.06
C GLN A 2 -22.39 -73.17 -52.66
N MET A 3 -21.66 -72.38 -51.88
CA MET A 3 -22.08 -71.10 -51.27
C MET A 3 -20.88 -70.53 -50.49
N LEU A 4 -20.17 -69.45 -50.90
CA LEU A 4 -20.55 -68.02 -50.86
C LEU A 4 -21.15 -67.64 -49.49
N SER A 5 -20.82 -66.56 -48.79
CA SER A 5 -19.83 -65.48 -48.86
C SER A 5 -20.11 -64.59 -47.63
N ILE A 6 -19.06 -64.04 -47.01
CA ILE A 6 -18.92 -62.64 -46.53
C ILE A 6 -20.05 -62.04 -45.66
N THR A 7 -19.68 -61.60 -44.45
CA THR A 7 -19.82 -60.19 -44.00
C THR A 7 -19.13 -60.00 -42.63
N SER A 8 -17.89 -59.52 -42.66
CA SER A 8 -17.22 -58.97 -41.48
C SER A 8 -17.52 -57.47 -41.44
N LEU A 9 -18.48 -57.08 -40.60
CA LEU A 9 -18.71 -55.68 -40.25
C LEU A 9 -17.58 -55.21 -39.33
N ALA A 10 -16.67 -54.39 -39.86
CA ALA A 10 -15.67 -53.68 -39.09
C ALA A 10 -16.35 -52.60 -38.24
N THR A 11 -16.35 -52.79 -36.93
CA THR A 11 -16.79 -51.78 -35.95
C THR A 11 -15.63 -50.83 -35.63
N LEU A 12 -15.70 -49.59 -36.12
CA LEU A 12 -14.83 -48.50 -35.68
C LEU A 12 -15.24 -48.05 -34.27
N PRO A 13 -14.33 -47.88 -33.30
CA PRO A 13 -14.65 -47.19 -32.06
C PRO A 13 -14.59 -45.67 -32.26
N LEU A 14 -15.69 -45.00 -31.95
CA LEU A 14 -15.82 -43.53 -31.85
C LEU A 14 -15.13 -43.06 -30.57
N ILE A 15 -13.98 -42.39 -30.69
CA ILE A 15 -13.29 -41.75 -29.55
C ILE A 15 -13.97 -40.41 -29.27
N ILE A 16 -14.72 -40.32 -28.17
CA ILE A 16 -15.28 -39.07 -27.65
C ILE A 16 -14.17 -38.37 -26.85
N MET A 17 -13.58 -37.31 -27.43
CA MET A 17 -12.69 -36.40 -26.71
C MET A 17 -13.54 -35.50 -25.81
N VAL A 18 -13.56 -35.81 -24.50
CA VAL A 18 -14.07 -34.87 -23.48
C VAL A 18 -13.00 -33.80 -23.28
N ALA A 19 -13.23 -32.62 -23.83
CA ALA A 19 -12.44 -31.44 -23.51
C ALA A 19 -12.76 -31.03 -22.06
N LEU A 20 -11.88 -31.43 -21.12
CA LEU A 20 -11.83 -30.85 -19.77
C LEU A 20 -11.40 -29.39 -19.92
N GLY A 21 -12.39 -28.52 -20.14
CA GLY A 21 -12.24 -27.08 -20.03
C GLY A 21 -11.78 -26.76 -18.62
N SER A 22 -10.47 -26.57 -18.45
CA SER A 22 -9.90 -26.03 -17.23
C SER A 22 -10.37 -24.58 -17.15
N SER A 23 -11.52 -24.36 -16.50
CA SER A 23 -11.87 -23.03 -16.04
C SER A 23 -10.81 -22.65 -15.02
N SER A 24 -9.78 -21.94 -15.46
CA SER A 24 -8.94 -21.15 -14.58
C SER A 24 -9.88 -20.13 -13.94
N ALA A 25 -10.45 -20.50 -12.79
CA ALA A 25 -10.99 -19.52 -11.88
C ALA A 25 -9.80 -18.62 -11.54
N ILE A 26 -9.76 -17.43 -12.15
CA ILE A 26 -8.93 -16.35 -11.64
C ILE A 26 -9.45 -16.16 -10.23
N ALA A 27 -8.66 -16.58 -9.25
CA ALA A 27 -8.91 -16.24 -7.86
C ALA A 27 -8.86 -14.72 -7.80
N GLU A 28 -10.03 -14.09 -7.86
CA GLU A 28 -10.20 -12.71 -7.46
C GLU A 28 -9.67 -12.67 -6.03
N VAL A 29 -8.51 -12.06 -5.82
CA VAL A 29 -7.96 -11.83 -4.49
C VAL A 29 -9.03 -11.00 -3.80
N ARG A 30 -9.89 -11.66 -3.02
CA ARG A 30 -10.89 -10.96 -2.20
C ARG A 30 -10.09 -9.96 -1.41
N GLN A 31 -10.32 -8.69 -1.69
CA GLN A 31 -9.71 -7.62 -0.93
C GLN A 31 -10.25 -7.78 0.50
N VAL A 32 -9.42 -8.33 1.38
CA VAL A 32 -9.82 -8.66 2.75
C VAL A 32 -9.84 -7.35 3.51
N ASP A 33 -11.03 -6.76 3.62
CA ASP A 33 -11.23 -5.60 4.46
C ASP A 33 -10.89 -5.97 5.91
N VAL A 34 -10.20 -5.07 6.60
CA VAL A 34 -9.91 -5.19 8.03
C VAL A 34 -10.74 -4.18 8.81
N LEU A 35 -11.27 -4.61 9.96
CA LEU A 35 -11.82 -3.71 10.97
C LEU A 35 -10.82 -3.58 12.13
N ILE A 36 -10.60 -2.36 12.60
CA ILE A 36 -9.80 -2.11 13.81
C ILE A 36 -10.74 -1.78 14.96
N THR A 37 -10.55 -2.45 16.09
CA THR A 37 -11.28 -2.21 17.34
C THR A 37 -10.32 -2.21 18.53
N VAL A 38 -10.84 -1.83 19.69
CA VAL A 38 -10.10 -1.74 20.95
C VAL A 38 -10.79 -2.59 21.99
N VAL A 39 -10.05 -3.48 22.63
CA VAL A 39 -10.57 -4.33 23.70
C VAL A 39 -9.63 -4.20 24.89
N LYS A 40 -10.12 -3.59 25.98
CA LYS A 40 -9.32 -3.30 27.18
C LYS A 40 -8.05 -2.52 26.84
N ASP A 41 -6.89 -3.12 27.06
CA ASP A 41 -5.54 -2.62 26.86
C ASP A 41 -4.94 -3.10 25.54
N ARG A 42 -5.76 -3.40 24.52
CA ARG A 42 -5.30 -4.01 23.27
C ARG A 42 -5.96 -3.37 22.07
N ILE A 43 -5.17 -3.20 21.02
CA ILE A 43 -5.67 -2.90 19.68
C ILE A 43 -5.87 -4.24 18.98
N VAL A 44 -7.03 -4.42 18.35
CA VAL A 44 -7.40 -5.68 17.70
C VAL A 44 -7.73 -5.40 16.24
N ALA A 45 -6.99 -6.05 15.35
CA ALA A 45 -7.35 -6.16 13.95
C ALA A 45 -8.25 -7.38 13.75
N LEU A 46 -9.36 -7.18 13.04
CA LEU A 46 -10.31 -8.20 12.62
C LEU A 46 -10.28 -8.27 11.09
N PRO A 47 -9.39 -9.08 10.49
CA PRO A 47 -9.38 -9.28 9.05
C PRO A 47 -10.64 -10.06 8.63
N GLY A 48 -11.17 -9.77 7.45
CA GLY A 48 -12.30 -10.52 6.88
C GLY A 48 -12.07 -12.03 6.69
N ALA A 49 -10.85 -12.53 6.92
CA ALA A 49 -10.53 -13.95 6.99
C ALA A 49 -9.53 -14.26 8.12
N GLY A 50 -9.77 -15.36 8.84
CA GLY A 50 -8.90 -15.83 9.92
C GLY A 50 -9.24 -15.27 11.29
N SER A 51 -8.36 -15.54 12.26
CA SER A 51 -8.50 -15.10 13.65
C SER A 51 -8.11 -13.63 13.83
N PRO A 52 -8.71 -12.94 14.82
CA PRO A 52 -8.26 -11.63 15.29
C PRO A 52 -6.76 -11.58 15.57
N VAL A 53 -6.14 -10.42 15.34
CA VAL A 53 -4.73 -10.17 15.64
C VAL A 53 -4.64 -9.01 16.61
N GLU A 54 -4.15 -9.29 17.81
CA GLU A 54 -4.05 -8.34 18.90
C GLU A 54 -2.65 -7.76 19.01
N GLU A 55 -2.57 -6.49 19.41
CA GLU A 55 -1.35 -5.82 19.85
C GLU A 55 -1.62 -5.18 21.22
N PRO A 56 -0.88 -5.57 22.27
CA PRO A 56 -1.05 -5.00 23.60
C PRO A 56 -0.53 -3.56 23.66
N LEU A 57 -1.22 -2.71 24.39
CA LEU A 57 -0.77 -1.37 24.75
C LEU A 57 0.20 -1.44 25.93
N GLY A 58 1.22 -0.60 25.91
CA GLY A 58 2.14 -0.40 27.02
C GLY A 58 1.50 0.35 28.18
N VAL A 59 2.19 0.38 29.32
CA VAL A 59 1.71 1.04 30.55
C VAL A 59 1.47 2.53 30.32
N ASN A 60 0.25 3.03 30.55
CA ASN A 60 -0.16 4.42 30.27
C ASN A 60 -0.08 4.82 28.78
N GLU A 61 0.00 3.85 27.87
CA GLU A 61 -0.21 4.10 26.45
C GLU A 61 -1.71 4.17 26.18
N THR A 62 -2.16 5.21 25.50
CA THR A 62 -3.56 5.35 25.11
C THR A 62 -3.68 5.49 23.60
N ILE A 63 -4.81 5.06 23.06
CA ILE A 63 -5.11 5.16 21.64
C ILE A 63 -5.61 6.57 21.36
N VAL A 64 -5.01 7.22 20.38
CA VAL A 64 -5.41 8.54 19.90
C VAL A 64 -6.40 8.40 18.75
N THR A 65 -6.10 7.54 17.79
CA THR A 65 -7.00 7.27 16.66
C THR A 65 -6.71 5.91 16.02
N THR A 66 -7.68 5.41 15.27
CA THR A 66 -7.58 4.18 14.48
C THR A 66 -8.22 4.40 13.12
N ALA A 67 -7.66 3.78 12.09
CA ALA A 67 -8.23 3.77 10.74
C ALA A 67 -8.02 2.42 10.07
N ALA A 68 -8.87 2.12 9.10
CA ALA A 68 -8.75 0.96 8.24
C ALA A 68 -9.20 1.31 6.84
N GLN A 69 -8.51 0.74 5.85
CA GLN A 69 -8.91 0.87 4.45
C GLN A 69 -8.41 -0.34 3.68
N GLY A 70 -9.33 -1.14 3.13
CA GLY A 70 -8.98 -2.39 2.47
C GLY A 70 -8.20 -3.32 3.43
N PRO A 71 -7.07 -3.90 2.99
CA PRO A 71 -6.25 -4.79 3.82
C PRO A 71 -5.33 -4.07 4.82
N ALA A 72 -5.26 -2.74 4.77
CA ALA A 72 -4.41 -1.96 5.66
C ALA A 72 -5.19 -1.52 6.91
N GLY A 73 -4.54 -1.61 8.07
CA GLY A 73 -5.01 -1.02 9.32
C GLY A 73 -3.98 -0.06 9.90
N PHE A 74 -4.47 0.90 10.68
CA PHE A 74 -3.67 1.92 11.34
C PHE A 74 -4.19 2.15 12.76
N ALA A 75 -3.26 2.28 13.70
CA ALA A 75 -3.54 2.86 14.99
C ALA A 75 -2.43 3.85 15.37
N GLN A 76 -2.84 4.99 15.89
CA GLN A 76 -1.98 5.95 16.55
C GLN A 76 -2.17 5.80 18.05
N THR A 77 -1.07 5.73 18.78
CA THR A 77 -1.08 5.85 20.23
C THR A 77 -0.33 7.09 20.69
N THR A 78 -0.29 7.33 22.00
CA THR A 78 0.54 8.38 22.60
C THR A 78 2.04 8.12 22.46
N ARG A 79 2.47 6.95 21.97
CA ARG A 79 3.88 6.54 21.93
C ARG A 79 4.38 6.05 20.59
N ARG A 80 3.52 5.44 19.79
CA ARG A 80 3.92 4.77 18.55
C ARG A 80 2.85 4.84 17.49
N LEU A 81 3.28 4.61 16.26
CA LEU A 81 2.42 4.33 15.13
C LEU A 81 2.39 2.83 14.92
N LEU A 82 1.21 2.28 14.68
CA LEU A 82 0.97 0.88 14.45
C LEU A 82 0.33 0.70 13.08
N GLY A 83 0.99 -0.10 12.24
CA GLY A 83 0.55 -0.45 10.89
C GLY A 83 0.22 -1.93 10.84
N PHE A 84 -1.00 -2.26 10.43
CA PHE A 84 -1.45 -3.63 10.27
C PHE A 84 -1.46 -4.02 8.80
N SER A 85 -0.90 -5.19 8.50
CA SER A 85 -1.06 -5.86 7.21
C SER A 85 -1.96 -7.07 7.37
N SER A 86 -3.09 -7.06 6.65
CA SER A 86 -4.00 -8.21 6.59
C SER A 86 -3.34 -9.42 5.94
N GLY A 87 -2.57 -9.20 4.85
CA GLY A 87 -1.87 -10.29 4.15
C GLY A 87 -0.83 -10.99 5.02
N LEU A 88 -0.12 -10.24 5.87
CA LEU A 88 0.89 -10.79 6.79
C LEU A 88 0.33 -11.10 8.19
N ARG A 89 -0.92 -10.74 8.44
CA ARG A 89 -1.63 -10.91 9.72
C ARG A 89 -0.81 -10.44 10.93
N ARG A 90 -0.21 -9.26 10.83
CA ARG A 90 0.64 -8.71 11.89
C ARG A 90 0.54 -7.20 12.02
N TRP A 91 0.72 -6.75 13.25
CA TRP A 91 1.05 -5.37 13.57
C TRP A 91 2.56 -5.16 13.45
N THR A 92 2.95 -3.97 13.02
CA THR A 92 4.32 -3.49 13.08
C THR A 92 4.33 -2.03 13.49
N GLU A 93 5.38 -1.62 14.17
CA GLU A 93 5.41 -0.32 14.82
C GLU A 93 6.58 0.56 14.40
N VAL A 94 6.41 1.86 14.62
CA VAL A 94 7.51 2.81 14.77
C VAL A 94 7.23 3.69 15.98
N GLN A 95 8.24 3.87 16.83
CA GLN A 95 8.16 4.70 18.02
C GLN A 95 8.22 6.18 17.65
N LEU A 96 7.39 6.99 18.32
CA LEU A 96 7.42 8.44 18.23
C LEU A 96 8.48 8.99 19.19
N GLY A 97 9.18 10.05 18.79
CA GLY A 97 10.04 10.81 19.69
C GLY A 97 9.25 11.52 20.80
N ILE A 98 9.92 11.88 21.90
CA ILE A 98 9.31 12.49 23.09
C ILE A 98 8.52 13.77 22.76
N GLU A 99 9.06 14.61 21.87
CA GLU A 99 8.43 15.87 21.42
C GLU A 99 7.89 15.75 19.99
N GLU A 100 7.73 14.52 19.51
CA GLU A 100 7.22 14.25 18.18
C GLU A 100 5.70 14.11 18.23
N HIS A 101 5.01 14.99 17.53
CA HIS A 101 3.55 14.95 17.45
C HIS A 101 3.11 14.80 16.00
N ILE A 102 2.04 14.04 15.79
CA ILE A 102 1.43 13.87 14.48
C ILE A 102 0.66 15.13 14.12
N GLU A 103 0.84 15.57 12.89
CA GLU A 103 0.11 16.71 12.34
C GLU A 103 -0.98 16.22 11.39
N ARG A 104 -0.65 15.27 10.52
CA ARG A 104 -1.57 14.73 9.50
C ARG A 104 -1.25 13.28 9.19
N HIS A 105 -2.24 12.52 8.76
CA HIS A 105 -2.04 11.21 8.14
C HIS A 105 -2.94 11.07 6.91
N HIS A 106 -2.54 10.21 5.99
CA HIS A 106 -3.33 9.83 4.83
C HIS A 106 -3.19 8.33 4.58
N MET A 107 -4.32 7.65 4.42
CA MET A 107 -4.40 6.21 4.25
C MET A 107 -4.98 5.88 2.88
N SER A 108 -4.48 4.80 2.29
CA SER A 108 -4.99 4.13 1.11
C SER A 108 -4.91 2.60 1.34
N PRO A 109 -5.52 1.77 0.47
CA PRO A 109 -5.52 0.32 0.67
C PRO A 109 -4.13 -0.34 0.72
N ARG A 110 -3.08 0.30 0.18
CA ARG A 110 -1.72 -0.27 0.13
C ARG A 110 -0.71 0.54 0.93
N LEU A 111 -1.01 1.80 1.22
CA LEU A 111 -0.07 2.75 1.79
C LEU A 111 -0.74 3.56 2.89
N LEU A 112 0.03 3.85 3.92
CA LEU A 112 -0.27 4.89 4.88
C LEU A 112 0.92 5.83 4.94
N ILE A 113 0.66 7.11 5.04
CA ILE A 113 1.68 8.11 5.35
C ILE A 113 1.24 8.89 6.59
N VAL A 114 2.18 9.16 7.47
CA VAL A 114 1.97 9.95 8.68
C VAL A 114 3.03 11.04 8.70
N GLN A 115 2.59 12.29 8.75
CA GLN A 115 3.44 13.45 8.94
C GLN A 115 3.46 13.81 10.42
N THR A 116 4.66 13.94 10.96
CA THR A 116 4.93 14.57 12.26
C THR A 116 5.61 15.92 12.05
N ASN A 117 5.81 16.66 13.13
CA ASN A 117 6.66 17.86 13.15
C ASN A 117 8.15 17.59 12.86
N ARG A 118 8.59 16.32 12.78
CA ARG A 118 10.01 15.96 12.60
C ARG A 118 10.27 15.02 11.44
N ARG A 119 9.29 14.23 11.02
CA ARG A 119 9.47 13.12 10.09
C ARG A 119 8.23 12.91 9.24
N VAL A 120 8.42 12.19 8.16
CA VAL A 120 7.35 11.56 7.40
C VAL A 120 7.54 10.04 7.50
N HIS A 121 6.57 9.36 8.07
CA HIS A 121 6.53 7.91 8.17
C HIS A 121 5.65 7.35 7.06
N GLY A 122 6.12 6.32 6.37
CA GLY A 122 5.39 5.60 5.34
C GLY A 122 5.25 4.14 5.71
N PHE A 123 4.03 3.61 5.79
CA PHE A 123 3.77 2.20 5.99
C PHE A 123 3.35 1.54 4.68
N GLN A 124 4.08 0.50 4.29
CA GLN A 124 3.81 -0.31 3.12
C GLN A 124 3.05 -1.58 3.55
N GLU A 125 1.77 -1.68 3.20
CA GLU A 125 0.89 -2.77 3.63
C GLU A 125 1.43 -4.14 3.18
N SER A 126 1.82 -4.28 1.92
CA SER A 126 2.24 -5.56 1.33
C SER A 126 3.47 -6.19 1.99
N ARG A 127 4.29 -5.38 2.67
CA ARG A 127 5.49 -5.84 3.41
C ARG A 127 5.30 -5.72 4.93
N GLY A 128 4.22 -5.07 5.38
CA GLY A 128 4.02 -4.70 6.77
C GLY A 128 5.26 -4.02 7.34
N HIS A 129 5.75 -2.97 6.67
CA HIS A 129 7.00 -2.30 7.05
C HIS A 129 6.86 -0.79 7.05
N TRP A 130 7.51 -0.16 8.02
CA TRP A 130 7.60 1.29 8.18
C TRP A 130 8.91 1.84 7.63
N PHE A 131 8.80 2.90 6.85
CA PHE A 131 9.91 3.73 6.42
C PHE A 131 9.76 5.10 7.06
N SER A 132 10.87 5.78 7.32
CA SER A 132 10.86 7.10 7.95
C SER A 132 11.87 8.01 7.30
N GLU A 133 11.42 9.15 6.79
CA GLU A 133 12.27 10.21 6.26
C GLU A 133 12.28 11.37 7.26
N ALA A 134 13.45 11.87 7.63
CA ALA A 134 13.57 13.03 8.51
C ALA A 134 13.28 14.32 7.72
N LEU A 135 12.52 15.24 8.33
CA LEU A 135 12.35 16.59 7.81
C LEU A 135 13.49 17.48 8.33
N GLY A 136 13.96 18.40 7.50
CA GLY A 136 14.89 19.44 7.92
C GLY A 136 14.31 20.34 9.03
N PRO A 137 15.13 21.06 9.81
CA PRO A 137 14.66 21.88 10.93
C PRO A 137 13.61 22.94 10.59
N ASN A 138 13.62 23.42 9.34
CA ASN A 138 12.66 24.40 8.81
C ASN A 138 11.87 23.83 7.62
N GLU A 139 11.98 22.52 7.37
CA GLU A 139 11.29 21.87 6.27
C GLU A 139 9.84 21.63 6.67
N THR A 140 8.90 22.25 5.96
CA THR A 140 7.46 22.10 6.24
C THR A 140 6.78 21.34 5.13
N VAL A 141 5.91 20.39 5.48
CA VAL A 141 5.09 19.69 4.48
C VAL A 141 3.91 20.59 4.09
N LYS A 142 3.91 21.05 2.84
CA LYS A 142 2.87 21.91 2.28
C LYS A 142 1.66 21.08 1.84
N GLN A 143 1.89 19.94 1.20
CA GLN A 143 0.83 19.07 0.70
C GLN A 143 1.16 17.60 0.91
N LEU A 144 0.12 16.82 1.16
CA LEU A 144 0.17 15.37 1.29
C LEU A 144 -0.92 14.82 0.39
N LYS A 145 -0.55 14.14 -0.69
CA LYS A 145 -1.51 13.66 -1.71
C LYS A 145 -1.17 12.24 -2.12
N GLY A 146 -2.18 11.38 -2.14
CA GLY A 146 -1.98 9.96 -2.33
C GLY A 146 -3.10 9.30 -3.10
N ARG A 147 -2.73 8.20 -3.76
CA ARG A 147 -3.63 7.20 -4.33
C ARG A 147 -3.09 5.82 -3.96
N THR A 148 -3.68 4.78 -4.53
CA THR A 148 -3.42 3.40 -4.13
C THR A 148 -1.93 3.04 -4.06
N HIS A 149 -1.11 3.35 -5.07
CA HIS A 149 0.27 2.86 -5.12
C HIS A 149 1.36 3.94 -4.95
N VAL A 150 0.98 5.22 -4.90
CA VAL A 150 1.91 6.33 -4.61
C VAL A 150 1.26 7.29 -3.63
N ILE A 151 2.02 7.70 -2.61
CA ILE A 151 1.73 8.90 -1.84
C ILE A 151 2.91 9.86 -1.99
N VAL A 152 2.64 11.14 -2.24
CA VAL A 152 3.64 12.20 -2.28
C VAL A 152 3.45 13.18 -1.13
N ALA A 153 4.54 13.53 -0.47
CA ALA A 153 4.64 14.67 0.43
C ALA A 153 5.45 15.77 -0.28
N ILE A 154 4.81 16.94 -0.48
CA ILE A 154 5.45 18.12 -1.05
C ILE A 154 5.86 19.01 0.11
N THR A 155 7.16 19.26 0.24
CA THR A 155 7.71 20.11 1.31
C THR A 155 8.19 21.45 0.76
N SER A 156 8.64 22.33 1.65
CA SER A 156 9.33 23.56 1.28
C SER A 156 10.66 23.33 0.55
N GLU A 157 11.25 22.13 0.62
CA GLU A 157 12.59 21.84 0.10
C GLU A 157 12.64 20.75 -0.98
N ARG A 158 11.66 19.85 -1.01
CA ARG A 158 11.65 18.69 -1.91
C ARG A 158 10.27 18.06 -2.07
N ALA A 159 10.13 17.19 -3.05
CA ALA A 159 9.09 16.17 -3.05
C ALA A 159 9.65 14.85 -2.54
N LEU A 160 8.84 14.16 -1.74
CA LEU A 160 9.07 12.80 -1.26
C LEU A 160 7.97 11.92 -1.83
N ALA A 161 8.32 10.95 -2.66
CA ALA A 161 7.39 9.92 -3.10
C ALA A 161 7.57 8.64 -2.29
N PHE A 162 6.46 8.03 -1.89
CA PHE A 162 6.39 6.76 -1.18
C PHE A 162 5.64 5.74 -2.04
N SER A 163 6.27 4.59 -2.30
CA SER A 163 5.78 3.58 -3.25
C SER A 163 5.29 2.31 -2.57
N ALA A 164 4.14 1.80 -3.04
CA ALA A 164 3.61 0.52 -2.61
C ALA A 164 4.38 -0.70 -3.15
N PHE A 165 5.22 -0.54 -4.17
CA PHE A 165 5.92 -1.65 -4.83
C PHE A 165 7.40 -1.71 -4.42
N THR A 166 8.11 -0.60 -4.57
CA THR A 166 9.55 -0.57 -4.28
C THR A 166 9.83 -0.40 -2.79
N GLY A 167 8.93 0.25 -2.05
CA GLY A 167 9.14 0.66 -0.66
C GLY A 167 10.13 1.81 -0.53
N GLY A 168 10.17 2.45 0.64
CA GLY A 168 11.05 3.60 0.89
C GLY A 168 10.57 4.93 0.30
N PHE A 169 11.26 5.99 0.71
CA PHE A 169 11.04 7.35 0.22
C PHE A 169 12.02 7.71 -0.89
N PHE A 170 11.51 8.33 -1.94
CA PHE A 170 12.28 8.80 -3.08
C PHE A 170 12.19 10.31 -3.14
N ALA A 171 13.31 10.98 -2.85
CA ALA A 171 13.37 12.42 -2.77
C ALA A 171 13.83 13.06 -4.08
N VAL A 172 13.24 14.21 -4.44
CA VAL A 172 13.78 15.14 -5.43
C VAL A 172 13.73 16.55 -4.88
N ARG A 173 14.89 17.21 -4.82
CA ARG A 173 15.03 18.56 -4.25
C ARG A 173 14.58 19.63 -5.23
N TRP A 174 13.99 20.69 -4.70
CA TRP A 174 13.68 21.90 -5.45
C TRP A 174 14.95 22.66 -5.80
N SER A 175 14.94 23.28 -6.97
CA SER A 175 15.95 24.24 -7.42
C SER A 175 15.71 25.59 -6.75
N ALA A 176 16.68 26.50 -6.82
CA ALA A 176 16.51 27.86 -6.33
C ALA A 176 15.31 28.53 -7.01
N ASN A 177 14.41 29.10 -6.22
CA ASN A 177 13.17 29.75 -6.66
C ASN A 177 12.16 28.85 -7.43
N GLU A 178 12.35 27.53 -7.41
CA GLU A 178 11.39 26.59 -8.00
C GLU A 178 10.14 26.52 -7.12
N GLN A 179 8.97 26.72 -7.72
CA GLN A 179 7.68 26.61 -7.04
C GLN A 179 6.83 25.53 -7.68
N MET A 180 6.17 24.71 -6.85
CA MET A 180 5.21 23.71 -7.31
C MET A 180 3.94 24.41 -7.79
N GLN A 181 3.48 24.06 -8.99
CA GLN A 181 2.29 24.62 -9.62
C GLN A 181 1.09 23.66 -9.56
N SER A 182 1.30 22.38 -9.89
CA SER A 182 0.22 21.38 -9.88
C SER A 182 0.73 19.97 -9.59
N ILE A 183 -0.19 19.12 -9.13
CA ILE A 183 0.02 17.68 -8.93
C ILE A 183 -1.12 16.90 -9.59
N ASP A 184 -0.78 16.16 -10.63
CA ASP A 184 -1.66 15.23 -11.33
C ASP A 184 -1.26 13.80 -10.98
N GLN A 185 -2.24 12.96 -10.67
CA GLN A 185 -1.94 11.65 -10.09
C GLN A 185 -2.94 10.58 -10.52
N THR A 186 -2.41 9.44 -10.98
CA THR A 186 -3.13 8.16 -11.14
C THR A 186 -2.75 7.21 -9.99
N ASN A 187 -3.25 5.97 -9.99
CA ASN A 187 -2.90 5.03 -8.93
C ASN A 187 -1.39 4.76 -8.85
N ASP A 188 -0.69 4.80 -9.99
CA ASP A 188 0.70 4.35 -10.12
C ASP A 188 1.71 5.45 -10.44
N VAL A 189 1.22 6.58 -10.97
CA VAL A 189 2.05 7.65 -11.50
C VAL A 189 1.65 8.97 -10.88
N THR A 190 2.64 9.74 -10.44
CA THR A 190 2.47 11.14 -10.02
C THR A 190 3.28 12.04 -10.93
N VAL A 191 2.66 13.10 -11.41
CA VAL A 191 3.29 14.16 -12.18
C VAL A 191 3.18 15.44 -11.37
N ILE A 192 4.33 16.04 -11.06
CA ILE A 192 4.43 17.33 -10.41
C ILE A 192 4.92 18.32 -11.47
N ARG A 193 4.13 19.37 -11.71
CA ARG A 193 4.57 20.50 -12.52
C ARG A 193 5.09 21.60 -11.60
N THR A 194 6.28 22.11 -11.90
CA THR A 194 6.88 23.25 -11.21
C THR A 194 7.08 24.40 -12.18
N THR A 195 7.54 25.54 -11.68
CA THR A 195 7.89 26.70 -12.50
C THR A 195 9.05 26.45 -13.47
N THR A 196 9.86 25.41 -13.26
CA THR A 196 11.09 25.18 -14.03
C THR A 196 11.17 23.82 -14.72
N ARG A 197 10.34 22.85 -14.32
CA ARG A 197 10.36 21.49 -14.88
C ARG A 197 9.09 20.71 -14.56
N GLN A 198 8.95 19.56 -15.19
CA GLN A 198 7.97 18.54 -14.82
C GLN A 198 8.69 17.31 -14.28
N LEU A 199 8.21 16.80 -13.15
CA LEU A 199 8.77 15.65 -12.44
C LEU A 199 7.74 14.53 -12.45
N THR A 200 8.11 13.39 -13.01
CA THR A 200 7.26 12.20 -13.06
C THR A 200 7.83 11.12 -12.15
N PHE A 201 7.03 10.63 -11.22
CA PHE A 201 7.35 9.47 -10.38
C PHE A 201 6.47 8.29 -10.76
N ARG A 202 7.06 7.11 -10.87
CA ARG A 202 6.35 5.84 -11.09
C ARG A 202 6.60 4.90 -9.91
N SER A 203 5.52 4.43 -9.29
CA SER A 203 5.58 3.50 -8.14
C SER A 203 6.42 2.26 -8.41
N GLN A 204 6.31 1.68 -9.61
CA GLN A 204 6.95 0.42 -9.97
C GLN A 204 8.48 0.53 -10.12
N THR A 205 8.98 1.69 -10.52
CA THR A 205 10.43 1.89 -10.74
C THR A 205 11.12 2.57 -9.56
N GLY A 206 10.38 3.32 -8.73
CA GLY A 206 10.97 4.01 -7.59
C GLY A 206 11.93 5.12 -8.00
N GLY A 207 11.64 5.85 -9.08
CA GLY A 207 12.53 6.89 -9.60
C GLY A 207 11.77 8.11 -10.10
N TRP A 208 12.42 9.27 -9.96
CA TRP A 208 11.96 10.52 -10.57
C TRP A 208 12.56 10.66 -11.96
N THR A 209 11.72 10.98 -12.94
CA THR A 209 12.14 11.38 -14.28
C THR A 209 11.82 12.86 -14.46
N GLU A 210 12.83 13.64 -14.83
CA GLU A 210 12.71 15.05 -15.14
C GLU A 210 12.43 15.26 -16.63
N LEU A 211 11.47 16.12 -16.93
CA LEU A 211 11.17 16.64 -18.26
C LEU A 211 11.29 18.17 -18.17
N ARG A 212 12.02 18.76 -19.11
CA ARG A 212 12.21 20.21 -19.22
C ARG A 212 11.40 20.78 -20.36
#